data_AF-A0A929DTQ9-F1
#
_entry.id   AF-A0A929DTQ9-F1
#
_cell.length_a   1.000
_cell.length_b   1.000
_cell.length_c   1.000
_cell.angle_alpha   90.00
_cell.angle_beta   90.00
_cell.angle_gamma   90.00
#
_symmetry.space_group_name_H-M   'P 1'
#
loop_
_entity.id
_entity.type
_entity.pdbx_description
1 polymer ?
#
loop_
_entity_poly.entity_id
_entity_poly.type
_entity_poly.pdbx_seq_one_letter_code
_entity_poly.pdbx_strand_id
1 'polypeptide(L)' 'MEKIHNCKENTSNDVRIVFDKINVEKTAWFCEQTWFASKVEVENGEAENVGDTISFHIFLVNFCPFCGEKLNCL' A
#
# COMPACT_ATOMS: atom_id res chain seq x y z
N MET A 1 -6.27 -15.56 -2.52
CA MET A 1 -7.08 -14.98 -3.61
C MET A 1 -7.18 -13.52 -3.23
N GLU A 2 -6.36 -12.69 -3.87
CA GLU A 2 -6.24 -11.27 -3.55
C GLU A 2 -7.57 -10.55 -3.85
N LYS A 3 -8.03 -9.70 -2.93
CA LYS A 3 -9.12 -8.75 -3.20
C LYS A 3 -8.59 -7.33 -2.98
N ILE A 4 -8.97 -6.41 -3.85
CA ILE A 4 -8.57 -4.99 -3.76
C ILE A 4 -9.82 -4.16 -3.48
N HIS A 5 -9.72 -3.27 -2.49
CA HIS A 5 -10.73 -2.24 -2.27
C HIS A 5 -10.39 -1.02 -3.13
N ASN A 6 -11.19 -0.78 -4.17
CA ASN A 6 -11.04 0.36 -5.07
C ASN A 6 -11.80 1.57 -4.51
N CYS A 7 -11.11 2.38 -3.71
CA CYS A 7 -11.68 3.59 -3.14
C CYS A 7 -11.63 4.76 -4.13
N LYS A 8 -12.77 5.42 -4.36
CA LYS A 8 -12.84 6.63 -5.21
C LYS A 8 -12.22 7.88 -4.56
N GLU A 9 -12.10 7.87 -3.23
CA GLU A 9 -11.53 8.97 -2.45
C GLU A 9 -10.02 8.80 -2.24
N ASN A 10 -9.46 7.64 -2.59
CA ASN A 10 -8.01 7.47 -2.64
C ASN A 10 -7.46 8.13 -3.90
N THR A 11 -6.81 9.27 -3.73
CA THR A 11 -6.10 9.98 -4.81
C THR A 11 -4.61 9.64 -4.87
N SER A 12 -4.13 8.76 -4.00
CA SER A 12 -2.73 8.33 -3.92
C SER A 12 -2.46 7.18 -4.88
N ASN A 13 -1.41 7.31 -5.69
CA ASN A 13 -0.99 6.25 -6.62
C ASN A 13 -0.05 5.22 -5.97
N ASP A 14 0.48 5.55 -4.80
CA ASP A 14 1.41 4.78 -3.99
C ASP A 14 0.71 3.96 -2.90
N VAL A 15 -0.60 4.14 -2.69
CA VAL A 15 -1.35 3.46 -1.65
C VAL A 15 -2.40 2.52 -2.23
N ARG A 16 -2.42 1.27 -1.75
CA ARG A 16 -3.43 0.27 -2.10
C ARG A 16 -4.00 -0.37 -0.84
N ILE A 17 -5.26 -0.79 -0.92
CA ILE A 17 -5.94 -1.51 0.16
C ILE A 17 -6.29 -2.90 -0.35
N VAL A 18 -5.71 -3.90 0.30
CA VAL A 18 -5.69 -5.28 -0.20
C VAL A 18 -6.12 -6.23 0.91
N PHE A 19 -6.91 -7.24 0.58
CA PHE A 19 -7.17 -8.41 1.40
C PHE A 19 -6.34 -9.56 0.86
N ASP A 20 -5.28 -9.89 1.57
CA ASP A 20 -4.46 -11.05 1.24
C ASP A 20 -3.76 -11.63 2.47
N LYS A 21 -3.00 -12.70 2.25
CA LYS A 21 -2.14 -13.32 3.25
C LYS A 21 -1.00 -12.37 3.61
N ILE A 22 -0.96 -11.97 4.88
CA ILE A 22 0.15 -11.21 5.47
C ILE A 22 1.28 -12.17 5.87
N ASN A 23 0.92 -13.39 6.29
CA ASN A 23 1.85 -14.47 6.56
C ASN A 23 1.15 -15.83 6.39
N VAL A 24 1.82 -16.91 6.77
CA VAL A 24 1.33 -18.29 6.62
C VAL A 24 -0.03 -18.52 7.32
N GLU A 25 -0.28 -17.82 8.43
CA GLU A 25 -1.43 -18.06 9.32
C GLU A 25 -2.50 -16.97 9.24
N LYS A 26 -2.17 -15.81 8.68
CA LYS A 26 -3.02 -14.62 8.74
C LYS A 26 -3.33 -14.07 7.36
N THR A 27 -4.61 -14.06 7.04
CA THR A 27 -5.20 -13.28 5.95
C THR A 27 -5.97 -12.12 6.58
N ALA A 28 -5.73 -10.89 6.14
CA ALA A 28 -6.51 -9.75 6.59
C ALA A 28 -6.50 -8.63 5.55
N TRP A 29 -7.33 -7.61 5.78
CA TRP A 29 -7.22 -6.35 5.07
C TRP A 29 -6.01 -5.57 5.58
N PHE A 30 -5.22 -5.05 4.66
CA PHE A 30 -4.10 -4.17 4.94
C PHE A 30 -4.00 -3.07 3.90
N CYS A 31 -3.49 -1.92 4.36
CA CYS A 31 -3.09 -0.81 3.53
C CYS A 31 -1.60 -0.96 3.25
N GLU A 32 -1.23 -1.07 1.98
CA GLU A 32 0.16 -1.03 1.55
C GLU A 32 0.47 0.35 0.98
N GLN A 33 1.63 0.88 1.31
CA GLN A 33 2.18 2.11 0.73
C GLN A 33 3.57 1.83 0.19
N THR A 34 3.80 2.18 -1.07
CA THR A 34 5.08 1.97 -1.75
C THR A 34 5.63 3.29 -2.27
N TRP A 35 6.75 3.73 -1.74
CA TRP A 35 7.45 4.92 -2.22
C TRP A 35 8.49 4.53 -3.27
N PHE A 36 8.37 5.12 -4.45
CA PHE A 36 9.34 4.98 -5.54
C PHE A 36 10.27 6.18 -5.67
N ALA A 37 11.55 5.92 -5.94
CA ALA A 37 12.57 6.92 -6.15
C ALA A 37 12.20 7.88 -7.28
N SER A 38 12.26 9.17 -6.99
CA SER A 38 12.27 10.21 -8.00
C SER A 38 13.71 10.56 -8.38
N LYS A 39 13.89 11.57 -9.24
CA LYS A 39 15.22 12.09 -9.55
C LYS A 39 15.95 12.61 -8.33
N VAL A 40 15.22 13.20 -7.37
CA VAL A 40 15.80 13.81 -6.17
C VAL A 40 16.53 12.75 -5.34
N GLU A 41 15.90 11.60 -5.10
CA GLU A 41 16.50 10.53 -4.30
C GLU A 41 17.70 9.89 -5.02
N VAL A 42 17.65 9.78 -6.36
CA VAL A 42 18.81 9.31 -7.14
C VAL A 42 19.98 10.30 -7.07
N GLU A 43 19.70 11.60 -7.21
CA GLU A 43 20.73 12.65 -7.13
C GLU A 43 21.37 12.74 -5.74
N ASN A 44 20.60 12.45 -4.69
CA ASN A 44 21.10 12.38 -3.31
C ASN A 44 21.85 11.08 -2.99
N GLY A 45 21.87 10.10 -3.90
CA GLY A 45 22.50 8.79 -3.69
C GLY A 45 21.70 7.85 -2.79
N GLU A 46 20.40 8.09 -2.62
CA GLU A 46 19.48 7.25 -1.85
C GLU A 46 18.88 6.09 -2.68
N ALA A 47 18.97 6.17 -4.01
CA ALA A 47 18.56 5.13 -4.95
C ALA A 47 19.48 5.08 -6.17
N GLU A 48 19.54 3.93 -6.86
CA GLU A 48 20.35 3.79 -8.08
C GLU A 48 19.61 4.32 -9.32
N ASN A 49 18.29 4.08 -9.41
CA ASN A 49 17.47 4.44 -10.56
C ASN A 49 16.15 5.08 -10.14
N VAL A 50 15.60 5.94 -11.02
CA VAL A 50 14.23 6.46 -10.88
C VAL A 50 13.25 5.31 -11.00
N GLY A 51 12.33 5.21 -10.05
CA GLY A 51 11.36 4.11 -9.96
C GLY A 51 11.78 2.97 -9.03
N ASP A 52 13.01 2.98 -8.48
CA ASP A 52 13.41 2.00 -7.47
C ASP A 52 12.52 2.14 -6.22
N THR A 53 12.18 1.03 -5.59
CA THR A 53 11.43 1.09 -4.32
C THR A 53 12.35 1.54 -3.20
N ILE A 54 12.07 2.71 -2.62
CA ILE A 54 12.85 3.26 -1.50
C ILE A 54 12.24 2.83 -0.17
N SER A 55 10.90 2.79 -0.09
CA SER A 55 10.22 2.37 1.11
C SER A 55 8.95 1.60 0.79
N PHE A 56 8.62 0.68 1.69
CA PHE A 56 7.40 -0.10 1.64
C PHE A 56 6.85 -0.31 3.05
N HIS A 57 5.57 0.03 3.24
CA HIS A 57 4.89 -0.09 4.53
C HIS A 57 3.59 -0.85 4.37
N ILE A 58 3.28 -1.69 5.38
CA ILE A 58 2.00 -2.37 5.50
C ILE A 58 1.37 -2.03 6.85
N PHE A 59 0.11 -1.63 6.85
CA PHE A 59 -0.69 -1.39 8.04
C PHE A 59 -1.97 -2.20 8.00
N LEU A 60 -2.28 -2.94 9.07
CA LEU A 60 -3.54 -3.67 9.17
C LEU A 60 -4.69 -2.70 9.35
N VAL A 61 -5.77 -2.89 8.59
CA VAL A 61 -6.93 -2.00 8.62
C VAL A 61 -8.23 -2.78 8.68
N ASN A 62 -9.21 -2.24 9.42
CA ASN A 62 -10.58 -2.76 9.45
C ASN A 62 -11.57 -1.83 8.72
N PHE A 63 -11.07 -0.69 8.23
CA PHE A 63 -11.82 0.31 7.48
C PHE A 63 -10.90 0.96 6.45
N CYS A 64 -11.47 1.47 5.37
CA CYS A 64 -10.74 2.26 4.39
C CYS A 64 -10.38 3.63 5.01
N PRO A 65 -9.09 4.02 5.10
CA PRO A 65 -8.69 5.30 5.68
C PRO A 65 -9.11 6.52 4.83
N PHE A 66 -9.55 6.29 3.59
CA PHE A 66 -9.99 7.37 2.68
C PHE A 66 -11.49 7.63 2.80
N CYS A 67 -12.34 6.64 2.46
CA CYS A 67 -13.80 6.80 2.48
C CYS A 67 -14.49 6.35 3.78
N GLY A 68 -13.73 5.79 4.73
CA GLY A 68 -14.29 5.26 6.00
C GLY A 68 -15.09 3.96 5.87
N GLU A 69 -15.19 3.37 4.68
CA GLU A 69 -15.93 2.11 4.46
C GLU A 69 -15.36 0.98 5.33
N LYS A 70 -16.25 0.27 6.03
CA LYS A 70 -15.85 -0.87 6.86
C LYS A 70 -15.44 -2.06 5.98
N LEU A 71 -14.22 -2.53 6.15
CA LEU A 71 -13.66 -3.64 5.39
C LEU A 71 -13.93 -4.94 6.17
N ASN A 72 -15.06 -5.57 5.89
CA ASN A 72 -15.41 -6.83 6.55
C ASN A 72 -14.46 -7.95 6.09
N CYS A 73 -13.94 -8.71 7.05
CA CYS A 73 -13.34 -10.01 6.77
C CYS A 73 -14.48 -10.98 6.42
N LEU A 74 -14.50 -11.47 5.18
CA LEU A 74 -15.39 -12.55 4.76
C LEU A 74 -14.90 -13.88 5.34
#